data_AF-H4F6T1-F1
#
_entry.id   AF-H4F6T1-F1
#
_cell.length_a   1.000
_cell.length_b   1.000
_cell.length_c   1.000
_cell.angle_alpha   90.00
_cell.angle_beta   90.00
_cell.angle_gamma   90.00
#
_symmetry.space_group_name_H-M   'P 1'
#
loop_
_entity.id
_entity.type
_entity.pdbx_description
1 polymer ?
#
loop_
_entity_poly.entity_id
_entity_poly.type
_entity_poly.pdbx_seq_one_letter_code
_entity_poly.pdbx_strand_id
1 'polypeptide(L)' 'MSKETDDKLRGMARRVTVKDIKDDGETQTASIEVADGIWRTDVEVMQQYGVSTSAPEDGAVAIALAVGGR' A
#
# COMPACT_ATOMS: atom_id res chain seq x y z
N MET A 1 24.63 -6.94 -8.36
CA MET A 1 24.21 -6.47 -7.02
C MET A 1 24.35 -7.61 -6.03
N SER A 2 24.35 -7.34 -4.72
CA SER A 2 24.27 -8.42 -3.73
C SER A 2 22.83 -8.95 -3.68
N LYS A 3 22.65 -10.21 -3.29
CA LYS A 3 21.32 -10.81 -3.12
C LYS A 3 20.44 -10.00 -2.17
N GLU A 4 21.03 -9.48 -1.10
CA GLU A 4 20.34 -8.62 -0.13
C GLU A 4 19.80 -7.34 -0.79
N THR A 5 20.60 -6.69 -1.64
CA THR A 5 20.17 -5.49 -2.36
C THR A 5 19.07 -5.80 -3.37
N ASP A 6 19.18 -6.93 -4.09
CA ASP A 6 18.16 -7.36 -5.05
C ASP A 6 16.82 -7.69 -4.37
N ASP A 7 16.86 -8.35 -3.21
CA ASP A 7 15.67 -8.68 -2.42
C ASP A 7 14.97 -7.41 -1.88
N LYS A 8 15.76 -6.43 -1.38
CA LYS A 8 15.25 -5.12 -0.95
C LYS A 8 14.57 -4.39 -2.09
N LEU A 9 15.24 -4.26 -3.24
CA LEU A 9 14.70 -3.60 -4.44
C LEU A 9 13.40 -4.25 -4.90
N ARG A 10 13.35 -5.58 -4.98
CA ARG A 10 12.16 -6.31 -5.39
C ARG A 10 10.99 -6.14 -4.41
N GLY A 11 11.28 -5.89 -3.14
CA GLY A 11 10.28 -5.65 -2.10
C GLY A 11 9.69 -4.24 -2.10
N MET A 12 10.31 -3.26 -2.76
CA MET A 12 9.93 -1.84 -2.65
C MET A 12 8.58 -1.53 -3.29
N ALA A 13 8.29 -2.07 -4.47
CA ALA A 13 7.05 -1.77 -5.21
C ALA A 13 6.33 -3.07 -5.56
N ARG A 14 5.09 -3.23 -5.09
CA ARG A 14 4.29 -4.44 -5.37
C ARG A 14 2.86 -4.08 -5.72
N ARG A 15 2.28 -4.82 -6.68
CA ARG A 15 0.83 -4.78 -6.95
C ARG A 15 0.10 -5.42 -5.78
N VAL A 16 -0.96 -4.78 -5.32
CA VAL A 16 -1.76 -5.23 -4.17
C VAL A 16 -3.25 -5.07 -4.42
N THR A 17 -4.06 -5.71 -3.58
CA THR A 17 -5.51 -5.51 -3.51
C THR A 17 -5.83 -4.75 -2.23
N VAL A 18 -6.59 -3.67 -2.33
CA VAL A 18 -7.03 -2.83 -1.21
C VAL A 18 -8.24 -3.48 -0.52
N LYS A 19 -8.25 -3.45 0.81
CA LYS A 19 -9.34 -3.94 1.68
C LYS A 19 -9.46 -3.05 2.91
N ASP A 20 -10.63 -3.04 3.55
CA ASP A 20 -10.83 -2.43 4.87
C ASP A 20 -10.30 -0.98 4.93
N ILE A 21 -10.89 -0.09 4.13
CA ILE A 21 -10.52 1.32 4.09
C ILE A 21 -11.08 2.04 5.31
N LYS A 22 -10.23 2.83 5.96
CA LYS A 22 -10.56 3.71 7.08
C LYS A 22 -10.36 5.15 6.61
N ASP A 23 -11.46 5.89 6.54
CA ASP A 23 -11.54 7.29 6.08
C ASP A 23 -12.21 8.18 7.14
N ASP A 24 -11.85 7.94 8.40
CA ASP A 24 -12.37 8.65 9.58
C ASP A 24 -11.30 9.46 10.33
N GLY A 25 -10.03 9.32 9.93
CA GLY A 25 -8.87 9.99 10.52
C GLY A 25 -8.33 11.16 9.71
N GLU A 26 -7.21 11.75 10.18
CA GLU A 26 -6.51 12.82 9.47
C GLU A 26 -5.91 12.35 8.13
N THR A 27 -5.57 11.06 8.03
CA THR A 27 -5.15 10.39 6.79
C THR A 27 -5.99 9.15 6.56
N GLN A 28 -6.18 8.80 5.28
CA GLN A 28 -6.80 7.55 4.91
C GLN A 28 -5.83 6.39 5.08
N THR A 29 -6.32 5.29 5.64
CA THR A 29 -5.55 4.05 5.74
C THR A 29 -6.34 2.89 5.18
N ALA A 30 -5.64 1.82 4.80
CA ALA A 30 -6.27 0.59 4.35
C ALA A 30 -5.45 -0.64 4.74
N SER A 31 -6.10 -1.79 4.71
CA SER A 31 -5.42 -3.07 4.61
C SER A 31 -5.11 -3.39 3.14
N ILE A 32 -3.99 -4.06 2.89
CA ILE A 32 -3.60 -4.49 1.55
C ILE A 32 -3.16 -5.95 1.55
N GLU A 33 -3.59 -6.69 0.53
CA GLU A 33 -3.11 -8.04 0.27
C GLU A 33 -1.98 -7.98 -0.77
N VAL A 34 -0.78 -8.39 -0.36
CA VAL A 34 0.43 -8.33 -1.18
C VAL A 34 0.65 -9.62 -1.99
N ALA A 35 0.17 -10.73 -1.44
CA ALA A 35 0.10 -12.06 -2.03
C ALA A 35 -0.93 -12.85 -1.22
N ASP A 36 -1.36 -14.00 -1.72
CA ASP A 36 -2.36 -14.86 -1.07
C ASP A 36 -2.04 -15.08 0.42
N GLY A 37 -2.91 -14.55 1.30
CA GLY A 37 -2.78 -14.64 2.76
C GLY A 37 -1.70 -13.75 3.39
N ILE A 38 -1.01 -12.89 2.62
CA ILE A 38 0.02 -11.97 3.10
C ILE A 38 -0.53 -10.53 3.13
N TRP A 39 -0.79 -10.06 4.34
CA TRP A 39 -1.44 -8.78 4.59
C TRP A 39 -0.50 -7.73 5.18
N ARG A 40 -0.80 -6.46 4.88
CA ARG A 40 -0.34 -5.29 5.64
C ARG A 40 -1.55 -4.49 6.05
N THR A 41 -1.56 -3.98 7.27
CA THR A 41 -2.65 -3.20 7.84
C THR A 41 -2.20 -1.77 8.08
N ASP A 42 -3.17 -0.85 8.20
CA ASP A 42 -2.95 0.55 8.51
C ASP A 42 -1.94 1.22 7.55
N VAL A 43 -1.99 0.81 6.27
CA VAL A 43 -1.15 1.39 5.22
C VAL A 43 -1.77 2.70 4.79
N GLU A 44 -0.99 3.78 4.89
CA GLU A 44 -1.42 5.10 4.46
C GLU A 44 -1.71 5.12 2.95
N VAL A 45 -2.86 5.68 2.60
CA VAL A 45 -3.23 5.97 1.21
C VAL A 45 -2.67 7.35 0.87
N MET A 46 -1.63 7.38 0.04
CA MET A 46 -1.07 8.65 -0.43
C MET A 46 -2.06 9.37 -1.35
N GLN A 47 -2.37 10.62 -1.01
CA GLN A 47 -3.33 11.45 -1.74
C GLN A 47 -2.71 12.80 -2.14
N GLN A 48 -3.26 13.42 -3.19
CA GLN A 48 -2.88 14.78 -3.56
C GLN A 48 -3.48 15.77 -2.56
N TYR A 49 -2.63 16.62 -1.98
CA TYR A 49 -3.07 17.66 -1.05
C TYR A 49 -4.04 18.65 -1.71
N GLY A 50 -5.20 18.89 -1.07
CA GLY A 50 -6.13 19.96 -1.45
C GLY A 50 -7.05 19.68 -2.65
N VAL A 51 -7.13 18.43 -3.12
CA VAL A 51 -8.02 18.01 -4.22
C VAL A 51 -9.10 17.08 -3.65
N SER A 52 -10.30 17.04 -4.25
CA SER A 52 -11.39 16.11 -3.89
C SER A 52 -10.91 14.65 -4.00
N THR A 53 -10.34 14.13 -2.93
CA THR A 53 -9.80 12.78 -2.87
C THR A 53 -10.91 11.84 -2.44
N SER A 54 -11.27 10.92 -3.34
CA SER A 54 -12.14 9.80 -3.00
C SER A 54 -11.30 8.69 -2.40
N ALA A 55 -11.78 8.11 -1.30
CA ALA A 55 -11.22 6.87 -0.80
C ALA A 55 -11.22 5.78 -1.90
N PRO A 56 -10.19 4.94 -1.99
CA PRO A 56 -10.20 3.78 -2.87
C PRO A 56 -11.32 2.82 -2.45
N GLU A 57 -11.83 2.05 -3.40
CA GLU A 57 -12.87 1.05 -3.14
C GLU A 57 -12.26 -0.28 -2.65
N ASP A 58 -13.03 -1.03 -1.86
CA ASP A 58 -12.65 -2.38 -1.48
C ASP A 58 -12.51 -3.27 -2.73
N GLY A 59 -11.39 -3.97 -2.85
CA GLY A 59 -11.05 -4.77 -4.03
C GLY A 59 -10.30 -4.00 -5.12
N ALA A 60 -10.06 -2.69 -4.95
CA ALA A 60 -9.26 -1.92 -5.89
C ALA A 60 -7.83 -2.48 -6.00
N VAL A 61 -7.28 -2.43 -7.21
CA VAL A 61 -5.88 -2.78 -7.46
C VAL A 61 -5.02 -1.53 -7.27
N ALA A 62 -3.97 -1.63 -6.46
CA ALA A 62 -3.07 -0.53 -6.16
C ALA A 62 -1.58 -0.94 -6.29
N ILE A 63 -0.69 0.05 -6.20
CA ILE A 63 0.74 -0.14 -6.01
C ILE A 63 1.10 0.24 -4.58
N ALA A 64 1.63 -0.72 -3.82
CA ALA A 64 2.20 -0.47 -2.51
C ALA A 64 3.68 -0.09 -2.66
N LEU A 65 4.09 0.98 -1.98
CA LEU A 65 5.47 1.46 -1.92
C LEU A 65 6.00 1.29 -0.49
N ALA A 66 6.89 0.31 -0.29
CA ALA A 66 7.55 0.05 0.97
C ALA A 66 8.88 0.82 1.06
N VAL A 67 8.90 1.88 1.86
CA VAL A 67 10.12 2.67 2.11
C VAL A 67 11.15 1.80 2.83
N GLY A 68 12.34 1.67 2.26
CA GLY A 68 13.43 0.84 2.79
C GLY A 68 13.47 -0.59 2.26
N GLY A 69 12.46 -1.05 1.53
CA GLY A 69 12.36 -2.42 1.03
C GLY A 69 12.03 -3.44 2.13
N ARG A 70 12.12 -4.72 1.78
CA ARG A 70 11.99 -5.84 2.72
C ARG A 70 13.33 -6.25 3.30
#